data_AF-A0A7C4JK82-F1
#
_entry.id   AF-A0A7C4JK82-F1
#
_cell.length_a   1.000
_cell.length_b   1.000
_cell.length_c   1.000
_cell.angle_alpha   90.00
_cell.angle_beta   90.00
_cell.angle_gamma   90.00
#
_symmetry.space_group_name_H-M   'P 1'
#
loop_
_entity.id
_entity.type
_entity.pdbx_description
1 polymer ?
#
loop_
_entity_poly.entity_id
_entity_poly.type
_entity_poly.pdbx_seq_one_letter_code
_entity_poly.pdbx_strand_id
1 'polypeptide(L)'
;MSEDFKKKFDDVLNKIKRELDSIAKRIDEYLEKGEIYRAYRIWRDAVLDSLKMLRNALNTLGEEFKDIKFSEDDLNNIAKYTREGIREIVDKLEEIGNRIRELRGRGYLWIWFDLKPIKDLFQEVAEEVNVTMDGVLSHVEKFISSLEKAFEDTGRRASQVVSVRIKEKDLELIDRLVEVGIFRSRSEAVAFFTRRGIESSKDWIEKALEHAKKIKELQEAIRREIGGEEGEEDKENQGKP
;
A
#
# COMPACT_ATOMS: atom_id res chain seq x y z
N MET A 1 13.50 -15.91 30.71
CA MET A 1 14.01 -14.79 29.89
C MET A 1 13.41 -14.79 28.50
N SER A 2 13.78 -15.74 27.62
CA SER A 2 13.09 -15.90 26.32
C SER A 2 11.61 -16.26 26.50
N GLU A 3 11.27 -17.11 27.48
CA GLU A 3 9.87 -17.43 27.83
C GLU A 3 9.07 -16.23 28.34
N ASP A 4 9.68 -15.31 29.10
CA ASP A 4 8.99 -14.11 29.59
C ASP A 4 8.68 -13.13 28.46
N PHE A 5 9.63 -12.97 27.52
CA PHE A 5 9.41 -12.22 26.28
C PHE A 5 8.26 -12.85 25.48
N LYS A 6 8.30 -14.16 25.23
CA LYS A 6 7.27 -14.88 24.46
C LYS A 6 5.88 -14.68 25.06
N LYS A 7 5.74 -14.86 26.38
CA LYS A 7 4.46 -14.70 27.06
C LYS A 7 3.89 -13.29 26.89
N LYS A 8 4.70 -12.25 27.09
CA LYS A 8 4.24 -10.87 26.92
C LYS A 8 3.94 -10.54 25.45
N PHE A 9 4.72 -11.07 24.53
CA PHE A 9 4.47 -10.92 23.10
C PHE A 9 3.16 -11.61 22.69
N ASP A 10 2.88 -12.80 23.22
CA ASP A 10 1.63 -13.53 23.00
C ASP A 10 0.40 -12.78 23.49
N ASP A 11 0.49 -12.14 24.66
CA ASP A 11 -0.62 -11.34 25.18
C ASP A 11 -1.02 -10.24 24.17
N VAL A 12 -0.03 -9.63 23.51
CA VAL A 12 -0.24 -8.62 22.47
C VAL A 12 -0.78 -9.25 21.19
N LEU A 13 -0.19 -10.34 20.69
CA LEU A 13 -0.65 -11.03 19.50
C LEU A 13 -2.11 -11.46 19.66
N ASN A 14 -2.46 -12.04 20.81
CA ASN A 14 -3.81 -12.48 21.12
C ASN A 14 -4.79 -11.30 21.18
N LYS A 15 -4.37 -10.15 21.73
CA LYS A 15 -5.17 -8.93 21.71
C LYS A 15 -5.47 -8.48 20.28
N ILE A 16 -4.44 -8.37 19.43
CA ILE A 16 -4.59 -7.97 18.03
C ILE A 16 -5.50 -8.96 17.29
N LYS A 17 -5.28 -10.26 17.46
CA LYS A 17 -6.12 -11.30 16.84
C LYS A 17 -7.60 -11.13 17.19
N ARG A 18 -7.94 -10.85 18.46
CA ARG A 18 -9.33 -10.63 18.89
C ARG A 18 -9.93 -9.37 18.26
N GLU A 19 -9.16 -8.30 18.17
CA GLU A 19 -9.60 -7.07 17.50
C GLU A 19 -9.86 -7.31 16.00
N LEU A 20 -8.97 -8.06 15.34
CA LEU A 20 -9.14 -8.46 13.94
C LEU A 20 -10.37 -9.35 13.73
N ASP A 21 -10.70 -10.26 14.65
CA ASP A 21 -11.94 -11.05 14.58
C ASP A 21 -13.18 -10.16 14.67
N SER A 22 -13.16 -9.18 15.58
CA SER A 22 -14.27 -8.23 15.70
C SER A 22 -14.41 -7.36 14.46
N ILE A 23 -13.29 -6.98 13.85
CA ILE A 23 -13.26 -6.18 12.62
C ILE A 23 -13.75 -6.99 11.43
N ALA A 24 -13.34 -8.26 11.30
CA ALA A 24 -13.80 -9.17 10.26
C ALA A 24 -15.33 -9.27 10.26
N LYS A 25 -15.95 -9.46 11.43
CA LYS A 25 -17.42 -9.49 11.56
C LYS A 25 -18.08 -8.19 11.08
N ARG A 26 -17.54 -7.03 11.48
CA ARG A 26 -18.05 -5.72 11.03
C ARG A 26 -17.90 -5.55 9.52
N ILE A 27 -16.78 -6.01 8.96
CA ILE A 27 -16.54 -5.99 7.52
C ILE A 27 -17.57 -6.84 6.81
N ASP A 28 -17.84 -8.06 7.28
CA ASP A 28 -18.86 -8.94 6.73
C ASP A 28 -20.24 -8.25 6.72
N GLU A 29 -20.64 -7.58 7.81
CA GLU A 29 -21.89 -6.80 7.87
C GLU A 29 -21.96 -5.66 6.82
N TYR A 30 -20.84 -4.97 6.57
CA TYR A 30 -20.79 -3.92 5.53
C TYR A 30 -20.80 -4.51 4.12
N LEU A 31 -20.16 -5.66 3.94
CA LEU A 31 -20.13 -6.37 2.67
C LEU A 31 -21.52 -6.91 2.31
N GLU A 32 -22.26 -7.47 3.27
CA GLU A 32 -23.66 -7.89 3.08
C GLU A 32 -24.57 -6.73 2.64
N LYS A 33 -24.29 -5.51 3.13
CA LYS A 33 -25.01 -4.28 2.76
C LYS A 33 -24.54 -3.67 1.43
N GLY A 34 -23.55 -4.26 0.77
CA GLY A 34 -22.93 -3.72 -0.45
C GLY A 34 -22.08 -2.46 -0.19
N GLU A 35 -21.76 -2.13 1.06
CA GLU A 35 -20.96 -0.96 1.45
C GLU A 35 -19.44 -1.26 1.36
N ILE A 36 -18.97 -1.72 0.19
CA ILE A 36 -17.60 -2.18 -0.06
C ILE A 36 -16.55 -1.14 0.35
N TYR A 37 -16.77 0.13 0.08
CA TYR A 37 -15.84 1.19 0.44
C TYR A 37 -15.67 1.36 1.97
N ARG A 38 -16.76 1.20 2.73
CA ARG A 38 -16.71 1.26 4.20
C ARG A 38 -16.03 0.03 4.77
N ALA A 39 -16.34 -1.15 4.24
CA ALA A 39 -15.63 -2.40 4.56
C ALA A 39 -14.11 -2.25 4.35
N TYR A 40 -13.70 -1.72 3.19
CA TYR A 40 -12.30 -1.45 2.90
C TYR A 40 -11.67 -0.45 3.87
N ARG A 41 -12.33 0.68 4.14
CA ARG A 41 -11.77 1.70 5.06
C ARG A 41 -11.52 1.12 6.45
N ILE A 42 -12.48 0.34 6.95
CA ILE A 42 -12.35 -0.32 8.25
C ILE A 42 -11.22 -1.34 8.23
N TRP A 43 -11.10 -2.14 7.18
CA TRP A 43 -9.99 -3.08 7.02
C TRP A 43 -8.62 -2.36 6.98
N ARG A 44 -8.51 -1.28 6.21
CA ARG A 44 -7.31 -0.45 6.14
C ARG A 44 -6.91 0.08 7.51
N ASP A 45 -7.87 0.69 8.21
CA ASP A 45 -7.62 1.28 9.52
C ASP A 45 -7.19 0.18 10.52
N ALA A 46 -7.80 -1.00 10.43
CA ALA A 46 -7.42 -2.18 11.22
C ALA A 46 -5.98 -2.68 10.94
N VAL A 47 -5.54 -2.68 9.69
CA VAL A 47 -4.15 -3.00 9.33
C VAL A 47 -3.20 -2.03 10.03
N LEU A 48 -3.41 -0.72 9.88
CA LEU A 48 -2.55 0.29 10.47
C LEU A 48 -2.52 0.22 12.00
N ASP A 49 -3.68 0.04 12.63
CA ASP A 49 -3.79 -0.04 14.08
C ASP A 49 -3.10 -1.30 14.64
N SER A 50 -3.30 -2.47 13.99
CA SER A 50 -2.65 -3.73 14.39
C SER A 50 -1.13 -3.62 14.37
N LEU A 51 -0.59 -2.96 13.35
CA LEU A 51 0.85 -2.79 13.20
C LEU A 51 1.42 -1.78 14.18
N LYS A 52 0.70 -0.68 14.44
CA LYS A 52 1.07 0.26 15.50
C LYS A 52 1.10 -0.41 16.87
N MET A 53 0.12 -1.28 17.16
CA MET A 53 0.12 -2.08 18.39
C MET A 53 1.33 -3.00 18.48
N LEU A 54 1.67 -3.72 17.39
CA LEU A 54 2.87 -4.55 17.31
C LEU A 54 4.15 -3.76 17.60
N ARG A 55 4.36 -2.61 16.96
CA ARG A 55 5.54 -1.77 17.22
C ARG A 55 5.59 -1.27 18.64
N ASN A 56 4.50 -0.75 19.17
CA ASN A 56 4.50 -0.23 20.53
C ASN A 56 4.81 -1.33 21.55
N ALA A 57 4.28 -2.54 21.33
CA ALA A 57 4.58 -3.70 22.16
C ALA A 57 6.05 -4.10 22.06
N LEU A 58 6.57 -4.22 20.84
CA LEU A 58 7.96 -4.57 20.62
C LEU A 58 8.91 -3.52 21.19
N ASN A 59 8.65 -2.22 21.02
CA ASN A 59 9.46 -1.16 21.62
C ASN A 59 9.43 -1.23 23.15
N THR A 60 8.27 -1.54 23.74
CA THR A 60 8.15 -1.76 25.20
C THR A 60 9.01 -2.93 25.67
N LEU A 61 8.92 -4.07 24.96
CA LEU A 61 9.73 -5.24 25.25
C LEU A 61 11.22 -4.96 25.01
N GLY A 62 11.54 -4.21 23.96
CA GLY A 62 12.90 -3.77 23.64
C GLY A 62 13.56 -3.06 24.81
N GLU A 63 12.88 -2.06 25.37
CA GLU A 63 13.36 -1.31 26.53
C GLU A 63 13.40 -2.16 27.81
N GLU A 64 12.39 -3.00 28.08
CA GLU A 64 12.38 -3.89 29.25
C GLU A 64 13.54 -4.90 29.24
N PHE A 65 13.94 -5.37 28.06
CA PHE A 65 14.95 -6.40 27.88
C PHE A 65 16.30 -5.85 27.40
N LYS A 66 16.47 -4.52 27.33
CA LYS A 66 17.67 -3.85 26.78
C LYS A 66 18.96 -4.15 27.54
N ASP A 67 18.88 -4.19 28.87
CA ASP A 67 20.02 -4.44 29.75
C ASP A 67 20.23 -5.93 30.07
N ILE A 68 19.40 -6.80 29.49
CA ILE A 68 19.47 -8.25 29.70
C ILE A 68 20.48 -8.86 28.72
N LYS A 69 21.44 -9.60 29.25
CA LYS A 69 22.37 -10.40 28.44
C LYS A 69 21.65 -11.64 27.92
N PHE A 70 21.38 -11.66 26.63
CA PHE A 70 20.89 -12.85 25.94
C PHE A 70 22.06 -13.64 25.34
N SER A 71 21.92 -14.97 25.32
CA SER A 71 22.75 -15.80 24.46
C SER A 71 22.37 -15.61 22.99
N GLU A 72 23.25 -15.99 22.08
CA GLU A 72 22.96 -16.00 20.64
C GLU A 72 21.77 -16.90 20.31
N ASP A 73 21.65 -18.05 21.00
CA ASP A 73 20.51 -18.96 20.88
C ASP A 73 19.20 -18.33 21.37
N ASP A 74 19.23 -17.58 22.47
CA ASP A 74 18.04 -16.86 22.96
C ASP A 74 17.58 -15.80 21.95
N LEU A 75 18.51 -15.02 21.38
CA LEU A 75 18.20 -13.99 20.38
C LEU A 75 17.65 -14.60 19.09
N ASN A 76 18.23 -15.71 18.63
CA ASN A 76 17.72 -16.45 17.48
C ASN A 76 16.30 -16.98 17.72
N ASN A 77 16.04 -17.54 18.91
CA ASN A 77 14.72 -18.01 19.29
C ASN A 77 13.70 -16.85 19.36
N ILE A 78 14.08 -15.71 19.95
CA ILE A 78 13.24 -14.50 20.02
C ILE A 78 12.94 -13.95 18.62
N ALA A 79 13.95 -13.84 17.76
CA ALA A 79 13.77 -13.34 16.40
C ALA A 79 12.87 -14.25 15.57
N LYS A 80 13.07 -15.58 15.66
CA LYS A 80 12.21 -16.57 15.00
C LYS A 80 10.76 -16.49 15.51
N TYR A 81 10.58 -16.45 16.82
CA TYR A 81 9.26 -16.37 17.45
C TYR A 81 8.52 -15.09 17.04
N THR A 82 9.22 -13.95 17.07
CA THR A 82 8.67 -12.66 16.67
C THR A 82 8.23 -12.68 15.21
N ARG A 83 9.07 -13.24 14.33
CA ARG A 83 8.76 -13.39 12.90
C ARG A 83 7.52 -14.25 12.66
N GLU A 84 7.39 -15.36 13.37
CA GLU A 84 6.22 -16.25 13.28
C GLU A 84 4.95 -15.55 13.78
N GLY A 85 5.00 -14.87 14.92
CA GLY A 85 3.87 -14.12 15.45
C GLY A 85 3.39 -12.99 14.53
N ILE A 86 4.32 -12.22 13.94
CA ILE A 86 3.95 -11.18 12.96
C ILE A 86 3.34 -11.81 11.70
N ARG A 87 3.88 -12.92 11.21
CA ARG A 87 3.33 -13.63 10.05
C ARG A 87 1.87 -14.03 10.29
N GLU A 88 1.52 -14.55 11.46
CA GLU A 88 0.14 -14.91 11.79
C GLU A 88 -0.82 -13.70 11.75
N ILE A 89 -0.37 -12.53 12.19
CA ILE A 89 -1.16 -11.28 12.08
C ILE A 89 -1.34 -10.89 10.61
N VAL A 90 -0.26 -10.95 9.82
CA VAL A 90 -0.28 -10.65 8.38
C VAL A 90 -1.23 -11.58 7.64
N ASP A 91 -1.17 -12.88 7.88
CA ASP A 91 -2.03 -13.89 7.24
C ASP A 91 -3.51 -13.60 7.55
N LYS A 92 -3.82 -13.23 8.79
CA LYS A 92 -5.19 -12.86 9.18
C LYS A 92 -5.68 -11.58 8.52
N LEU A 93 -4.82 -10.57 8.41
CA LEU A 93 -5.14 -9.34 7.69
C LEU A 93 -5.37 -9.60 6.19
N GLU A 94 -4.59 -10.50 5.60
CA GLU A 94 -4.74 -10.94 4.22
C GLU A 94 -6.06 -11.70 4.02
N GLU A 95 -6.42 -12.59 4.94
CA GLU A 95 -7.72 -13.29 4.92
C GLU A 95 -8.89 -12.30 4.84
N ILE A 96 -8.89 -11.30 5.73
CA ILE A 96 -9.94 -10.27 5.74
C ILE A 96 -9.92 -9.45 4.45
N GLY A 97 -8.73 -9.10 3.95
CA GLY A 97 -8.56 -8.40 2.68
C GLY A 97 -9.07 -9.21 1.48
N ASN A 98 -8.89 -10.53 1.50
CA ASN A 98 -9.37 -11.45 0.48
C ASN A 98 -10.90 -11.57 0.50
N ARG A 99 -11.56 -11.55 1.66
CA ARG A 99 -13.04 -11.49 1.73
C ARG A 99 -13.62 -10.27 1.01
N ILE A 100 -12.97 -9.11 1.16
CA ILE A 100 -13.32 -7.88 0.44
C ILE A 100 -13.03 -8.02 -1.07
N ARG A 101 -12.08 -8.87 -1.44
CA ARG A 101 -11.70 -9.17 -2.83
C ARG A 101 -12.64 -10.17 -3.51
N GLU A 102 -13.09 -11.20 -2.82
CA GLU A 102 -13.86 -12.32 -3.39
C GLU A 102 -15.30 -11.96 -3.77
N LEU A 103 -15.94 -11.02 -3.05
CA LEU A 103 -17.25 -10.48 -3.43
C LEU A 103 -17.22 -9.63 -4.72
N ARG A 104 -16.03 -9.42 -5.33
CA ARG A 104 -15.86 -8.76 -6.64
C ARG A 104 -16.24 -9.63 -7.85
N GLY A 105 -16.73 -10.86 -7.62
CA GLY A 105 -17.18 -11.76 -8.70
C GLY A 105 -18.36 -11.27 -9.54
N ARG A 106 -19.03 -10.15 -9.20
CA ARG A 106 -20.10 -9.55 -10.02
C ARG A 106 -20.13 -8.02 -9.91
N GLY A 107 -19.42 -7.37 -10.83
CA GLY A 107 -19.76 -6.03 -11.31
C GLY A 107 -19.18 -4.82 -10.57
N TYR A 108 -18.70 -3.87 -11.36
CA TYR A 108 -18.63 -2.43 -11.08
C TYR A 108 -17.97 -2.00 -9.75
N LEU A 109 -16.62 -2.05 -9.65
CA LEU A 109 -15.80 -1.08 -8.89
C LEU A 109 -14.33 -1.54 -8.85
N TRP A 110 -13.57 -1.17 -9.89
CA TRP A 110 -12.11 -1.35 -9.98
C TRP A 110 -11.41 -0.25 -9.17
N ILE A 111 -11.51 -0.30 -7.83
CA ILE A 111 -10.66 0.54 -6.97
C ILE A 111 -9.27 -0.12 -6.90
N TRP A 112 -8.26 0.70 -7.19
CA TRP A 112 -6.82 0.45 -7.36
C TRP A 112 -6.10 -0.18 -6.15
N PHE A 113 -6.61 -1.28 -5.60
CA PHE A 113 -5.99 -1.95 -4.46
C PHE A 113 -4.95 -2.96 -4.92
N ASP A 114 -3.84 -2.45 -5.44
CA ASP A 114 -2.60 -3.22 -5.53
C ASP A 114 -1.83 -2.98 -4.23
N LEU A 115 -2.36 -3.55 -3.14
CA LEU A 115 -1.48 -3.83 -2.02
C LEU A 115 -0.57 -4.92 -2.55
N LYS A 116 0.67 -4.55 -2.88
CA LYS A 116 1.77 -5.51 -2.88
C LYS A 116 1.50 -6.42 -1.67
N PRO A 117 1.27 -7.75 -1.86
CA PRO A 117 0.83 -8.63 -0.79
C PRO A 117 1.58 -8.25 0.49
N ILE A 118 0.88 -8.03 1.61
CA ILE A 118 1.53 -7.60 2.88
C ILE A 118 2.72 -8.54 3.19
N LYS A 119 2.62 -9.78 2.73
CA LYS A 119 3.65 -10.81 2.69
C LYS A 119 4.93 -10.45 1.92
N ASP A 120 4.85 -9.80 0.76
CA ASP A 120 6.02 -9.37 -0.03
C ASP A 120 6.79 -8.27 0.70
N LEU A 121 6.07 -7.33 1.30
CA LEU A 121 6.65 -6.30 2.17
C LEU A 121 7.29 -6.91 3.43
N PHE A 122 6.73 -8.02 3.93
CA PHE A 122 7.28 -8.76 5.06
C PHE A 122 8.53 -9.59 4.69
N GLN A 123 8.59 -10.13 3.47
CA GLN A 123 9.75 -10.90 2.98
C GLN A 123 11.00 -10.02 2.85
N GLU A 124 10.86 -8.80 2.32
CA GLU A 124 11.95 -7.82 2.24
C GLU A 124 12.53 -7.45 3.60
N VAL A 125 11.74 -7.56 4.66
CA VAL A 125 12.12 -7.27 6.06
C VAL A 125 12.74 -8.50 6.75
N ALA A 126 12.50 -9.70 6.25
CA ALA A 126 12.95 -10.94 6.89
C ALA A 126 14.39 -11.33 6.54
N GLU A 127 14.93 -10.85 5.43
CA GLU A 127 16.25 -11.24 4.89
C GLU A 127 17.45 -10.58 5.62
N GLU A 128 17.23 -9.54 6.43
CA GLU A 128 18.33 -8.72 7.00
C GLU A 128 18.27 -8.55 8.53
N VAL A 129 17.70 -9.52 9.25
CA VAL A 129 17.61 -9.43 10.72
C VAL A 129 18.98 -9.69 11.35
N ASN A 130 19.67 -8.62 11.75
CA ASN A 130 20.83 -8.72 12.63
C ASN A 130 20.39 -9.29 13.99
N VAL A 131 21.15 -10.22 14.58
CA VAL A 131 20.78 -10.99 15.78
C VAL A 131 20.88 -10.12 17.05
N THR A 132 20.06 -9.07 17.13
CA THR A 132 19.94 -8.17 18.29
C THR A 132 18.49 -7.74 18.47
N MET A 133 18.12 -7.37 19.70
CA MET A 133 16.78 -6.85 19.98
C MET A 133 16.49 -5.58 19.15
N ASP A 134 17.43 -4.64 19.09
CA ASP A 134 17.34 -3.43 18.25
C ASP A 134 17.21 -3.77 16.74
N GLY A 135 17.85 -4.85 16.31
CA GLY A 135 17.69 -5.41 14.97
C GLY A 135 16.24 -5.76 14.71
N VAL A 136 15.61 -6.54 15.59
CA VAL A 136 14.18 -6.91 15.46
C VAL A 136 13.27 -5.67 15.46
N LEU A 137 13.49 -4.70 16.35
CA LEU A 137 12.68 -3.47 16.43
C LEU A 137 12.74 -2.65 15.16
N SER A 138 13.96 -2.35 14.69
CA SER A 138 14.19 -1.51 13.51
C SER A 138 13.54 -2.09 12.24
N HIS A 139 13.50 -3.41 12.13
CA HIS A 139 12.85 -4.09 11.01
C HIS A 139 11.33 -3.92 11.03
N VAL A 140 10.70 -4.03 12.20
CA VAL A 140 9.25 -3.80 12.34
C VAL A 140 8.89 -2.33 12.12
N GLU A 141 9.74 -1.40 12.56
CA GLU A 141 9.56 0.03 12.30
C GLU A 141 9.64 0.37 10.81
N LYS A 142 10.63 -0.20 10.10
CA LYS A 142 10.73 -0.09 8.64
C LYS A 142 9.48 -0.64 7.95
N PHE A 143 9.00 -1.81 8.37
CA PHE A 143 7.80 -2.44 7.83
C PHE A 143 6.55 -1.54 7.98
N ILE A 144 6.33 -0.98 9.17
CA ILE A 144 5.22 -0.05 9.43
C ILE A 144 5.32 1.18 8.56
N SER A 145 6.51 1.75 8.47
CA SER A 145 6.75 2.95 7.66
C SER A 145 6.47 2.70 6.18
N SER A 146 6.85 1.53 5.67
CA SER A 146 6.57 1.12 4.29
C SER A 146 5.07 0.91 4.06
N LEU A 147 4.35 0.35 5.03
CA LEU A 147 2.90 0.19 4.93
C LEU A 147 2.15 1.51 5.04
N GLU A 148 2.53 2.39 5.99
CA GLU A 148 1.98 3.74 6.08
C GLU A 148 2.15 4.48 4.75
N LYS A 149 3.34 4.44 4.13
CA LYS A 149 3.56 4.99 2.79
C LYS A 149 2.68 4.36 1.72
N ALA A 150 2.57 3.03 1.69
CA ALA A 150 1.72 2.33 0.71
C ALA A 150 0.23 2.74 0.85
N PHE A 151 -0.26 2.89 2.07
CA PHE A 151 -1.63 3.32 2.35
C PHE A 151 -1.85 4.82 2.15
N GLU A 152 -0.85 5.66 2.44
CA GLU A 152 -0.87 7.11 2.16
C GLU A 152 -0.85 7.41 0.66
N ASP A 153 -0.03 6.70 -0.12
CA ASP A 153 0.03 6.83 -1.58
C ASP A 153 -1.24 6.33 -2.26
N THR A 154 -1.89 5.32 -1.67
CA THR A 154 -3.23 4.86 -2.07
C THR A 154 -4.31 5.92 -1.74
N GLY A 155 -4.15 6.67 -0.64
CA GLY A 155 -5.05 7.75 -0.22
C GLY A 155 -4.89 9.06 -0.98
N ARG A 156 -3.67 9.47 -1.35
CA ARG A 156 -3.38 10.73 -2.07
C ARG A 156 -3.79 10.71 -3.54
N ARG A 157 -3.89 9.54 -4.17
CA ARG A 157 -4.33 9.39 -5.57
C ARG A 157 -5.84 9.27 -5.76
N ALA A 158 -6.62 9.16 -4.68
CA ALA A 158 -8.03 8.78 -4.77
C ALA A 158 -9.00 9.90 -5.22
N SER A 159 -8.59 11.17 -5.23
CA SER A 159 -9.43 12.24 -5.78
C SER A 159 -8.60 13.34 -6.44
N GLN A 160 -8.30 13.17 -7.72
CA GLN A 160 -7.94 14.30 -8.56
C GLN A 160 -9.21 14.92 -9.14
N VAL A 161 -9.42 16.21 -8.87
CA VAL A 161 -10.55 16.95 -9.44
C VAL A 161 -10.11 17.44 -10.81
N VAL A 162 -10.67 16.82 -11.85
CA VAL A 162 -10.43 17.21 -13.24
C VAL A 162 -11.67 17.93 -13.75
N SER A 163 -11.51 19.18 -14.21
CA SER A 163 -12.56 19.90 -14.90
C SER A 163 -12.62 19.45 -16.36
N VAL A 164 -13.75 18.90 -16.80
CA VAL A 164 -13.95 18.40 -18.17
C VAL A 164 -15.11 19.11 -18.86
N ARG A 165 -15.00 19.36 -20.17
CA ARG A 165 -16.12 19.84 -21.00
C ARG A 165 -16.86 18.64 -21.56
N ILE A 166 -18.16 18.57 -21.27
CA ILE A 166 -19.05 17.50 -21.72
C ILE A 166 -20.13 18.13 -22.60
N LYS A 167 -20.56 17.44 -23.66
CA LYS A 167 -21.67 17.90 -24.50
C LYS A 167 -22.98 17.83 -23.71
N GLU A 168 -23.88 18.76 -23.97
CA GLU A 168 -25.15 18.88 -23.23
C GLU A 168 -25.97 17.58 -23.24
N LYS A 169 -26.08 16.93 -24.40
CA LYS A 169 -26.75 15.62 -24.53
C LYS A 169 -26.17 14.52 -23.65
N ASP A 170 -24.84 14.47 -23.49
CA ASP A 170 -24.17 13.46 -22.67
C ASP A 170 -24.33 13.78 -21.17
N LEU A 171 -24.34 15.08 -20.83
CA LEU A 171 -24.62 15.54 -19.47
C LEU A 171 -26.06 15.21 -19.06
N GLU A 172 -27.04 15.43 -19.93
CA GLU A 172 -28.44 15.06 -19.69
C GLU A 172 -28.61 13.56 -19.42
N LEU A 173 -27.87 12.72 -20.15
CA LEU A 173 -27.87 11.26 -19.91
C LEU A 173 -27.30 10.95 -18.52
N ILE A 174 -26.16 11.55 -18.16
CA ILE A 174 -25.56 11.39 -16.83
C ILE A 174 -26.54 11.81 -15.74
N ASP A 175 -27.24 12.92 -15.92
CA ASP A 175 -28.20 13.46 -14.98
C ASP A 175 -29.36 12.50 -14.75
N ARG A 176 -29.95 11.97 -15.83
CA ARG A 176 -31.01 10.95 -15.72
C ARG A 176 -30.55 9.71 -14.96
N LEU A 177 -29.32 9.25 -15.21
CA LEU A 177 -28.77 8.08 -14.52
C LEU A 177 -28.56 8.34 -13.02
N VAL A 178 -28.29 9.59 -12.62
CA VAL A 178 -28.24 9.98 -11.21
C VAL A 178 -29.64 10.09 -10.63
N GLU A 179 -30.58 10.72 -11.34
CA GLU A 179 -31.97 10.90 -10.91
C GLU A 179 -32.68 9.57 -10.66
N VAL A 180 -32.47 8.57 -11.53
CA VAL A 180 -33.04 7.23 -11.37
C VAL A 180 -32.26 6.36 -10.37
N GLY A 181 -31.21 6.90 -9.74
CA GLY A 181 -30.45 6.24 -8.69
C GLY A 181 -29.45 5.18 -9.17
N ILE A 182 -29.14 5.12 -10.48
CA ILE A 182 -28.10 4.23 -11.02
C ILE A 182 -26.72 4.68 -10.54
N PHE A 183 -26.51 5.99 -10.42
CA PHE A 183 -25.32 6.58 -9.80
C PHE A 183 -25.73 7.53 -8.67
N ARG A 184 -24.91 7.64 -7.62
CA ARG A 184 -25.15 8.54 -6.47
C ARG A 184 -24.80 9.98 -6.79
N SER A 185 -23.95 10.22 -7.79
CA SER A 185 -23.51 11.57 -8.20
C SER A 185 -23.04 11.60 -9.66
N ARG A 186 -23.06 12.79 -10.26
CA ARG A 186 -22.51 13.02 -11.61
C ARG A 186 -21.03 12.65 -11.70
N SER A 187 -20.25 12.96 -10.66
CA SER A 187 -18.82 12.62 -10.60
C SER A 187 -18.57 11.12 -10.58
N GLU A 188 -19.42 10.34 -9.90
CA GLU A 188 -19.36 8.88 -9.90
C GLU A 188 -19.68 8.31 -11.30
N ALA A 189 -20.73 8.82 -11.94
CA ALA A 189 -21.10 8.42 -13.30
C ALA A 189 -19.98 8.72 -14.30
N VAL A 190 -19.39 9.92 -14.25
CA VAL A 190 -18.28 10.31 -15.13
C VAL A 190 -17.06 9.44 -14.88
N ALA A 191 -16.66 9.24 -13.63
CA ALA A 191 -15.54 8.37 -13.29
C ALA A 191 -15.75 6.93 -13.81
N PHE A 192 -16.98 6.43 -13.71
CA PHE A 192 -17.36 5.13 -14.24
C PHE A 192 -17.18 5.03 -15.77
N PHE A 193 -17.73 5.99 -16.52
CA PHE A 193 -17.62 5.98 -17.98
C PHE A 193 -16.20 6.20 -18.48
N THR A 194 -15.43 7.10 -17.86
CA THR A 194 -14.01 7.28 -18.17
C THR A 194 -13.24 5.98 -17.99
N ARG A 195 -13.50 5.25 -16.90
CA ARG A 195 -12.85 3.97 -16.63
C ARG A 195 -13.15 2.92 -17.69
N ARG A 196 -14.44 2.75 -18.03
CA ARG A 196 -14.84 1.83 -19.12
C ARG A 196 -14.23 2.22 -20.45
N GLY A 197 -14.17 3.52 -20.75
CA GLY A 197 -13.54 4.03 -21.96
C GLY A 197 -12.06 3.64 -22.06
N ILE A 198 -11.31 3.76 -20.96
CA ILE A 198 -9.89 3.35 -20.89
C ILE A 198 -9.75 1.83 -21.03
N GLU A 199 -10.59 1.05 -20.34
CA GLU A 199 -10.54 -0.42 -20.39
C GLU A 199 -10.82 -0.97 -21.78
N SER A 200 -11.85 -0.46 -22.45
CA SER A 200 -12.18 -0.81 -23.83
C SER A 200 -11.10 -0.36 -24.84
N SER A 201 -10.18 0.50 -24.39
CA SER A 201 -9.14 1.14 -25.17
C SER A 201 -7.73 0.64 -24.85
N LYS A 202 -7.60 -0.36 -23.97
CA LYS A 202 -6.32 -0.74 -23.36
C LYS A 202 -5.22 -1.04 -24.38
N ASP A 203 -5.54 -1.86 -25.37
CA ASP A 203 -4.56 -2.34 -26.37
C ASP A 203 -3.95 -1.21 -27.22
N TRP A 204 -4.73 -0.19 -27.59
CA TRP A 204 -4.22 0.93 -28.36
C TRP A 204 -3.49 1.94 -27.49
N ILE A 205 -3.96 2.16 -26.25
CA ILE A 205 -3.29 3.03 -25.27
C ILE A 205 -1.89 2.49 -24.96
N GLU A 206 -1.75 1.18 -24.73
CA GLU A 206 -0.46 0.55 -24.47
C GLU A 206 0.51 0.73 -25.65
N LYS A 207 0.05 0.48 -26.88
CA LYS A 207 0.85 0.74 -28.08
C LYS A 207 1.25 2.21 -28.21
N ALA A 208 0.34 3.14 -27.95
CA ALA A 208 0.63 4.56 -27.99
C ALA A 208 1.69 4.98 -26.95
N LEU A 209 1.60 4.44 -25.73
CA LEU A 209 2.58 4.67 -24.67
C LEU A 209 3.96 4.08 -25.02
N GLU A 210 4.00 2.89 -25.62
CA GLU A 210 5.25 2.28 -26.10
C GLU A 210 5.93 3.15 -27.16
N HIS A 211 5.17 3.66 -28.14
CA HIS A 211 5.69 4.57 -29.14
C HIS A 211 6.14 5.91 -28.54
N ALA A 212 5.38 6.47 -27.59
CA ALA A 212 5.76 7.70 -26.90
C ALA A 212 7.07 7.53 -26.11
N LYS A 213 7.27 6.36 -25.49
CA LYS A 213 8.52 6.01 -24.80
C LYS A 213 9.71 5.96 -25.77
N LYS A 214 9.54 5.31 -26.92
CA LYS A 214 10.56 5.28 -27.99
C LYS A 214 10.92 6.68 -28.48
N ILE A 215 9.93 7.56 -28.66
CA ILE A 215 10.17 8.96 -29.03
C ILE A 215 11.00 9.67 -27.96
N LYS A 216 10.68 9.47 -26.68
CA LYS A 216 11.42 10.08 -25.58
C LYS A 216 12.86 9.56 -25.49
N GLU A 217 13.06 8.25 -25.63
CA GLU A 217 14.39 7.62 -25.66
C GLU A 217 15.23 8.13 -26.84
N LEU A 218 14.62 8.28 -28.02
CA LEU A 218 15.26 8.89 -29.19
C LEU A 218 15.60 10.36 -28.95
N GLN A 219 14.70 11.15 -28.35
CA GLN A 219 14.97 12.55 -27.99
C GLN A 219 16.13 12.66 -26.99
N GLU A 220 16.23 11.75 -26.02
CA GLU A 220 17.32 11.71 -25.05
C GLU A 220 18.64 11.21 -25.65
N ALA A 221 18.59 10.29 -26.63
CA ALA A 221 19.76 9.86 -27.40
C ALA A 221 20.29 11.01 -28.26
N ILE A 222 19.42 11.68 -29.00
CA ILE A 222 19.76 12.88 -29.79
C ILE A 222 20.35 13.97 -28.89
N ARG A 223 19.78 14.23 -27.71
CA ARG A 223 20.35 15.19 -26.75
C ARG A 223 21.72 14.77 -26.21
N ARG A 224 21.99 13.48 -26.06
CA ARG A 224 23.30 12.97 -25.61
C ARG A 224 24.35 13.06 -26.72
N GLU A 225 23.96 12.80 -27.96
CA GLU A 225 24.84 12.92 -29.13
C GLU A 225 25.15 14.38 -29.46
N ILE A 226 24.17 15.27 -29.38
CA ILE A 226 24.36 16.71 -29.65
C ILE A 226 24.94 17.45 -28.44
N GLY A 227 24.52 17.11 -27.21
CA GLY A 227 25.03 17.73 -25.98
C GLY A 227 26.41 17.22 -25.53
N GLY A 228 27.03 16.30 -26.30
CA GLY A 228 28.40 15.84 -26.11
C GLY A 228 29.46 16.74 -26.77
N GLU A 229 29.06 17.73 -27.59
CA GLU A 229 29.98 18.64 -28.28
C GLU A 229 30.09 20.04 -27.63
N GLU A 230 29.26 20.39 -26.65
CA GLU A 230 29.27 21.72 -26.00
C GLU A 230 30.00 21.74 -24.63
N GLY A 231 31.03 20.90 -24.47
CA GLY A 231 31.72 20.68 -23.19
C GLY A 231 33.19 21.12 -23.08
N GLU A 232 33.81 21.68 -24.13
CA GLU A 232 35.27 21.96 -24.12
C GLU A 232 35.71 23.41 -24.41
N GLU A 233 34.83 24.39 -24.68
CA GLU A 233 35.32 25.76 -24.98
C GLU A 233 35.35 26.76 -23.78
N ASP A 234 34.79 26.43 -22.62
CA ASP A 234 34.66 27.41 -21.51
C ASP A 234 35.81 27.39 -20.47
N LYS A 235 36.99 26.86 -20.80
CA LYS A 235 38.16 26.90 -19.89
C LYS A 235 39.33 27.79 -20.32
N GLU A 236 39.28 28.47 -21.47
CA GLU A 236 40.45 29.19 -21.97
C GLU A 236 40.36 30.74 -21.96
N ASN A 237 39.28 31.36 -21.45
CA ASN A 237 39.17 32.83 -21.50
C ASN A 237 38.79 33.54 -20.19
N GLN A 238 39.41 33.14 -19.08
CA GLN A 238 39.51 34.00 -17.89
C GLN A 238 40.98 34.19 -17.48
N GLY A 239 41.74 34.85 -18.36
CA GLY A 239 43.14 35.17 -18.17
C GLY A 239 43.47 36.61 -18.54
N LYS A 240 43.30 37.52 -17.56
CA LYS A 240 43.91 38.86 -17.41
C LYS A 240 43.34 40.01 -18.26
N PRO A 241 43.60 41.26 -17.86
CA PRO A 241 43.39 41.89 -16.54
C PRO A 241 42.37 43.04 -16.61
#